data_AF-A0A2N5TTW8-F1
#
_entry.id   AF-A0A2N5TTW8-F1
#
_cell.length_a   1.000
_cell.length_b   1.000
_cell.length_c   1.000
_cell.angle_alpha   90.00
_cell.angle_beta   90.00
_cell.angle_gamma   90.00
#
_symmetry.space_group_name_H-M   'P 1'
#
loop_
_entity.id
_entity.type
_entity.pdbx_description
1 polymer ?
#
loop_
_entity_poly.entity_id
_entity_poly.type
_entity_poly.pdbx_seq_one_letter_code
_entity_poly.pdbx_strand_id
1 'polypeptide(L)'
;MYNSSSTNYYPLPAHESQLSPSSTHLQHPTNFDSHPSRSRLKFFLLRVLLPLVSLLTLLILIFIIPASVSNQISFKQCRDGSCLKWDKVHDLAQNWGLSLQKSNPIVGPTRSKLNILHLVDKDTAEVLMDRWLLHSHDAFLARSDLISSAILWGPDFEGWNKSLSLTQNIAHKFGSAHHFDAALVYFNNDQVKFLHIDSKPWFAQVKELSQQGDGVVIIDRPHEMRDLRKAEFYNLANVSLVLAPYAYELFEYRTQFATQALLVHQPHFIDKKIFYHPVGDSRPDDIIIAGDLGAFYPFRARLADMIRKKALPGWIRGHPGYEDIKSADQRNKKLTAEMQEQQLIDFGNDFGRAKICLVTDSRWAYSVQKYVEAAAAGCLIAGNIPLDRQQMFEKVIVPLSNKDSDDKIVETLDWWLKHDQERISKAQAAQDWILNSFSMDKYAEDVWKMIWLVKEGQRGMILPYEFDFLPKDLPEDG
;
A
#
# COMPACT_ATOMS: atom_id res chain seq x y z
N MET A 1 46.67 11.40 -17.19
CA MET A 1 46.19 12.77 -17.45
C MET A 1 44.83 12.70 -18.13
N TYR A 2 43.76 12.79 -17.35
CA TYR A 2 42.43 13.18 -17.80
C TYR A 2 41.75 13.82 -16.59
N ASN A 3 41.67 15.16 -16.61
CA ASN A 3 41.00 15.98 -15.61
C ASN A 3 39.51 15.98 -15.92
N SER A 4 38.68 15.47 -15.02
CA SER A 4 37.23 15.71 -15.04
C SER A 4 36.90 16.78 -14.01
N SER A 5 36.52 17.95 -14.53
CA SER A 5 36.08 19.15 -13.83
C SER A 5 34.86 18.90 -12.94
N SER A 6 34.92 19.41 -11.71
CA SER A 6 33.81 19.54 -10.78
C SER A 6 32.84 20.65 -11.23
N THR A 7 31.57 20.31 -11.37
CA THR A 7 30.49 21.30 -11.51
C THR A 7 29.76 21.44 -10.19
N ASN A 8 29.98 22.58 -9.52
CA ASN A 8 29.20 23.02 -8.37
C ASN A 8 27.78 23.38 -8.80
N TYR A 9 26.77 22.86 -8.08
CA TYR A 9 25.36 23.20 -8.26
C TYR A 9 24.93 24.13 -7.12
N TYR A 10 24.49 25.34 -7.45
CA TYR A 10 23.77 26.23 -6.55
C TYR A 10 22.31 26.37 -7.02
N PRO A 11 21.30 26.35 -6.13
CA PRO A 11 19.90 26.47 -6.52
C PRO A 11 19.50 27.94 -6.77
N LEU A 12 18.73 28.18 -7.83
CA LEU A 12 18.05 29.45 -8.10
C LEU A 12 16.62 29.43 -7.52
N PRO A 13 16.10 30.57 -7.01
CA PRO A 13 14.78 30.67 -6.42
C PRO A 13 13.67 30.87 -7.47
N ALA A 14 12.47 30.40 -7.12
CA ALA A 14 11.25 30.52 -7.91
C ALA A 14 10.78 31.99 -8.02
N HIS A 15 10.41 32.40 -9.23
CA HIS A 15 9.66 33.63 -9.46
C HIS A 15 8.21 33.32 -9.86
N GLU A 16 7.31 33.93 -9.10
CA GLU A 16 5.89 34.07 -9.37
C GLU A 16 5.65 34.84 -10.68
N SER A 17 4.69 34.39 -11.49
CA SER A 17 4.13 35.18 -12.57
C SER A 17 2.61 35.25 -12.41
N GLN A 18 2.16 36.41 -11.97
CA GLN A 18 0.77 36.87 -12.00
C GLN A 18 0.33 37.06 -13.47
N LEU A 19 -0.89 36.62 -13.79
CA LEU A 19 -1.60 37.04 -15.01
C LEU A 19 -2.99 37.57 -14.63
N SER A 20 -3.24 38.81 -15.02
CA SER A 20 -4.51 39.55 -14.91
C SER A 20 -5.42 39.29 -16.13
N PRO A 21 -6.72 39.63 -16.06
CA PRO A 21 -7.76 39.12 -16.95
C PRO A 21 -8.11 40.06 -18.12
N SER A 22 -8.63 39.50 -19.21
CA SER A 22 -9.33 40.19 -20.31
C SER A 22 -10.81 39.76 -20.29
N SER A 23 -11.73 40.64 -19.86
CA SER A 23 -12.50 41.61 -20.66
C SER A 23 -13.49 41.03 -21.67
N THR A 24 -14.74 40.93 -21.22
CA THR A 24 -15.97 41.51 -21.82
C THR A 24 -16.42 41.12 -23.23
N HIS A 25 -17.61 40.51 -23.30
CA HIS A 25 -18.61 40.84 -24.32
C HIS A 25 -20.03 40.86 -23.70
N LEU A 26 -20.63 42.05 -23.69
CA LEU A 26 -22.04 42.29 -23.41
C LEU A 26 -22.89 41.76 -24.58
N GLN A 27 -24.01 41.10 -24.26
CA GLN A 27 -25.16 41.01 -25.15
C GLN A 27 -26.43 41.44 -24.38
N HIS A 28 -27.20 42.31 -25.02
CA HIS A 28 -28.48 42.85 -24.57
C HIS A 28 -29.57 41.78 -24.43
N PRO A 29 -30.52 41.90 -23.48
CA PRO A 29 -31.68 41.04 -23.41
C PRO A 29 -32.83 41.56 -24.29
N THR A 30 -33.41 40.68 -25.09
CA THR A 30 -34.70 40.89 -25.75
C THR A 30 -35.85 40.56 -24.79
N ASN A 31 -36.78 41.51 -24.66
CA ASN A 31 -38.06 41.37 -23.96
C ASN A 31 -38.85 40.16 -24.46
N PHE A 32 -39.35 39.35 -23.53
CA PHE A 32 -40.40 38.36 -23.77
C PHE A 32 -41.53 38.58 -22.78
N ASP A 33 -42.62 39.19 -23.27
CA ASP A 33 -43.93 39.09 -22.66
C ASP A 33 -44.46 37.67 -22.85
N SER A 34 -44.82 36.98 -21.77
CA SER A 34 -45.71 35.83 -21.85
C SER A 34 -46.54 35.67 -20.59
N HIS A 35 -47.85 35.86 -20.74
CA HIS A 35 -48.85 35.49 -19.75
C HIS A 35 -48.76 33.99 -19.41
N PRO A 36 -48.99 33.59 -18.15
CA PRO A 36 -48.93 32.20 -17.76
C PRO A 36 -50.13 31.43 -18.31
N SER A 37 -49.89 30.59 -19.32
CA SER A 37 -50.87 29.62 -19.78
C SER A 37 -51.24 28.64 -18.65
N ARG A 38 -52.52 28.22 -18.61
CA ARG A 38 -53.12 27.31 -17.61
C ARG A 38 -52.37 25.96 -17.43
N SER A 39 -51.39 25.62 -18.28
CA SER A 39 -50.56 24.42 -18.13
C SER A 39 -49.48 24.56 -17.04
N ARG A 40 -48.97 25.77 -16.77
CA ARG A 40 -47.92 26.00 -15.77
C ARG A 40 -48.42 25.81 -14.33
N LEU A 41 -49.71 26.08 -14.07
CA LEU A 41 -50.30 25.87 -12.74
C LEU A 41 -50.38 24.39 -12.37
N LYS A 42 -50.64 23.51 -13.35
CA LYS A 42 -50.64 22.05 -13.15
C LYS A 42 -49.23 21.53 -12.85
N PHE A 43 -48.21 22.03 -13.54
CA PHE A 43 -46.81 21.67 -13.26
C PHE A 43 -46.28 22.26 -11.95
N PHE A 44 -46.75 23.44 -11.54
CA PHE A 44 -46.40 24.04 -10.25
C PHE A 44 -47.02 23.27 -9.09
N LEU A 45 -48.31 22.93 -9.17
CA LEU A 45 -48.97 22.08 -8.16
C LEU A 45 -48.28 20.72 -8.06
N LEU A 46 -47.90 20.09 -9.18
CA LEU A 46 -47.17 18.83 -9.14
C LEU A 46 -45.77 18.99 -8.50
N ARG A 47 -45.02 20.05 -8.84
CA ARG A 47 -43.68 20.31 -8.27
C ARG A 47 -43.70 20.69 -6.79
N VAL A 48 -44.81 21.20 -6.26
CA VAL A 48 -44.92 21.59 -4.84
C VAL A 48 -45.57 20.49 -4.01
N LEU A 49 -46.60 19.82 -4.53
CA LEU A 49 -47.32 18.78 -3.80
C LEU A 49 -46.53 17.47 -3.73
N LEU A 50 -45.78 17.08 -4.77
CA LEU A 50 -45.02 15.82 -4.73
C LEU A 50 -43.95 15.82 -3.62
N PRO A 51 -43.12 16.87 -3.45
CA PRO A 51 -42.16 16.94 -2.35
C PRO A 51 -42.83 17.00 -0.97
N LEU A 52 -43.98 17.69 -0.87
CA LEU A 52 -44.74 17.77 0.39
C LEU A 52 -45.32 16.41 0.78
N VAL A 53 -45.86 15.66 -0.17
CA VAL A 53 -46.34 14.29 0.07
C VAL A 53 -45.17 13.38 0.43
N SER A 54 -44.05 13.46 -0.29
CA SER A 54 -42.83 12.69 0.03
C SER A 54 -42.32 12.99 1.44
N LEU A 55 -42.26 14.27 1.83
CA LEU A 55 -41.85 14.71 3.17
C LEU A 55 -42.82 14.22 4.25
N LEU A 56 -44.13 14.25 3.98
CA LEU A 56 -45.14 13.75 4.91
C LEU A 56 -45.03 12.23 5.08
N THR A 57 -44.83 11.46 4.00
CA THR A 57 -44.55 10.01 4.10
C THR A 57 -43.27 9.71 4.87
N LEU A 58 -42.22 10.51 4.70
CA LEU A 58 -40.96 10.35 5.44
C LEU A 58 -41.18 10.61 6.94
N LEU A 59 -41.90 11.67 7.29
CA LEU A 59 -42.24 11.98 8.68
C LEU A 59 -43.13 10.88 9.29
N ILE A 60 -44.12 10.39 8.55
CA ILE A 60 -44.97 9.28 9.00
C ILE A 60 -44.14 8.00 9.21
N LEU A 61 -43.18 7.70 8.33
CA LEU A 61 -42.25 6.58 8.51
C LEU A 61 -41.37 6.75 9.77
N ILE A 62 -40.90 7.98 10.04
CA ILE A 62 -40.12 8.29 11.24
C ILE A 62 -40.95 8.13 12.53
N PHE A 63 -42.25 8.46 12.49
CA PHE A 63 -43.12 8.40 13.67
C PHE A 63 -43.84 7.06 13.88
N ILE A 64 -44.05 6.26 12.83
CA ILE A 64 -44.73 4.97 12.92
C ILE A 64 -43.75 3.82 13.18
N ILE A 65 -42.48 3.93 12.79
CA ILE A 65 -41.49 2.91 13.15
C ILE A 65 -41.26 2.99 14.67
N PRO A 66 -41.64 1.96 15.44
CA PRO A 66 -41.46 1.97 16.88
C PRO A 66 -39.95 2.07 17.18
N ALA A 67 -39.58 2.90 18.15
CA ALA A 67 -38.19 3.00 18.63
C ALA A 67 -37.57 1.65 19.05
N SER A 68 -38.39 0.61 19.23
CA SER A 68 -37.95 -0.76 19.52
C SER A 68 -37.41 -1.54 18.31
N VAL A 69 -37.70 -1.13 17.06
CA VAL A 69 -37.18 -1.81 15.85
C VAL A 69 -35.83 -1.21 15.39
N SER A 70 -35.55 0.04 15.76
CA SER A 70 -34.27 0.69 15.45
C SER A 70 -33.09 0.19 16.29
N ASN A 71 -33.34 -0.54 17.38
CA ASN A 71 -32.30 -1.01 18.30
C ASN A 71 -31.80 -2.44 18.04
N GLN A 72 -32.33 -3.17 17.04
CA GLN A 72 -31.87 -4.53 16.74
C GLN A 72 -31.04 -4.68 15.46
N ILE A 73 -30.92 -3.62 14.65
CA ILE A 73 -29.95 -3.57 13.54
C ILE A 73 -29.29 -2.18 13.54
N SER A 74 -28.60 -1.86 14.64
CA SER A 74 -27.63 -0.77 14.64
C SER A 74 -26.27 -1.35 14.25
N PHE A 75 -26.01 -1.42 12.94
CA PHE A 75 -24.63 -1.35 12.49
C PHE A 75 -24.16 0.05 12.87
N LYS A 76 -23.42 0.16 13.98
CA LYS A 76 -22.75 1.40 14.39
C LYS A 76 -21.84 1.83 13.23
N GLN A 77 -22.39 2.71 12.39
CA GLN A 77 -21.65 3.41 11.37
C GLN A 77 -20.74 4.39 12.12
N CYS A 78 -19.44 4.09 12.14
CA CYS A 78 -18.43 4.93 12.79
C CYS A 78 -18.28 6.22 11.96
N ARG A 79 -19.07 7.25 12.29
CA ARG A 79 -19.05 8.55 11.61
C ARG A 79 -17.90 9.46 12.05
N ASP A 80 -17.12 9.03 13.04
CA ASP A 80 -16.28 9.95 13.80
C ASP A 80 -14.76 9.67 13.64
N GLY A 81 -14.37 8.86 12.65
CA GLY A 81 -12.95 8.67 12.29
C GLY A 81 -12.16 7.83 13.30
N SER A 82 -12.85 6.88 13.92
CA SER A 82 -12.37 6.15 15.07
C SER A 82 -11.47 4.96 14.71
N CYS A 83 -10.54 4.65 15.63
CA CYS A 83 -9.45 3.69 15.43
C CYS A 83 -9.62 2.53 16.40
N LEU A 84 -9.83 1.31 15.90
CA LEU A 84 -9.93 0.13 16.76
C LEU A 84 -8.57 -0.16 17.44
N LYS A 85 -8.53 -0.11 18.78
CA LYS A 85 -7.39 -0.60 19.59
C LYS A 85 -7.20 -2.11 19.36
N TRP A 86 -5.94 -2.54 19.42
CA TRP A 86 -5.49 -3.89 19.11
C TRP A 86 -6.25 -4.98 19.86
N ASP A 87 -6.62 -4.78 21.13
CA ASP A 87 -7.29 -5.82 21.91
C ASP A 87 -8.66 -6.20 21.34
N LYS A 88 -9.37 -5.27 20.69
CA LYS A 88 -10.63 -5.60 19.99
C LYS A 88 -10.41 -6.21 18.61
N VAL A 89 -9.37 -5.81 17.88
CA VAL A 89 -9.00 -6.44 16.60
C VAL A 89 -8.44 -7.83 16.85
N HIS A 90 -7.73 -8.04 17.96
CA HIS A 90 -7.25 -9.32 18.42
C HIS A 90 -8.36 -10.16 19.02
N ASP A 91 -9.31 -9.61 19.77
CA ASP A 91 -10.49 -10.37 20.19
C ASP A 91 -11.33 -10.78 18.97
N LEU A 92 -11.49 -9.89 17.98
CA LEU A 92 -12.12 -10.24 16.70
C LEU A 92 -11.28 -11.30 15.96
N ALA A 93 -9.97 -11.14 15.84
CA ALA A 93 -9.09 -12.06 15.11
C ALA A 93 -8.76 -13.37 15.85
N GLN A 94 -8.77 -13.40 17.18
CA GLN A 94 -8.63 -14.56 18.05
C GLN A 94 -9.95 -15.34 18.06
N ASN A 95 -11.10 -14.65 18.08
CA ASN A 95 -12.39 -15.28 17.77
C ASN A 95 -12.44 -15.82 16.33
N TRP A 96 -11.61 -15.31 15.42
CA TRP A 96 -11.45 -15.83 14.04
C TRP A 96 -10.33 -16.86 13.86
N GLY A 97 -9.44 -17.04 14.85
CA GLY A 97 -8.14 -17.72 14.64
C GLY A 97 -7.67 -18.68 15.74
N LEU A 98 -8.32 -18.77 16.89
CA LEU A 98 -7.89 -19.65 18.00
C LEU A 98 -9.03 -20.46 18.64
N SER A 99 -9.90 -21.06 17.82
CA SER A 99 -10.60 -22.31 18.18
C SER A 99 -9.88 -23.54 17.58
N LEU A 100 -8.54 -23.55 17.58
CA LEU A 100 -7.78 -24.70 17.07
C LEU A 100 -6.99 -25.47 18.11
N GLN A 101 -6.94 -25.07 19.40
CA GLN A 101 -6.15 -25.86 20.35
C GLN A 101 -6.67 -26.15 21.76
N LYS A 102 -7.87 -25.77 22.23
CA LYS A 102 -8.31 -26.31 23.55
C LYS A 102 -9.78 -26.32 23.98
N SER A 103 -10.75 -26.05 23.13
CA SER A 103 -12.15 -26.31 23.46
C SER A 103 -12.90 -26.70 22.20
N ASN A 104 -13.82 -27.67 22.33
CA ASN A 104 -14.59 -28.26 21.24
C ASN A 104 -15.01 -27.20 20.21
N PRO A 105 -14.69 -27.38 18.92
CA PRO A 105 -14.96 -26.38 17.90
C PRO A 105 -16.47 -26.27 17.74
N ILE A 106 -17.04 -25.18 18.23
CA ILE A 106 -18.30 -24.70 17.67
C ILE A 106 -17.90 -24.27 16.25
N VAL A 107 -18.17 -25.15 15.28
CA VAL A 107 -17.92 -24.91 13.86
C VAL A 107 -18.78 -23.72 13.47
N GLY A 108 -18.20 -22.52 13.56
CA GLY A 108 -18.73 -21.34 12.89
C GLY A 108 -18.83 -21.63 11.40
N PRO A 109 -19.70 -20.92 10.66
CA PRO A 109 -19.82 -21.11 9.23
C PRO A 109 -18.44 -21.01 8.59
N THR A 110 -18.00 -22.08 7.94
CA THR A 110 -16.75 -22.09 7.17
C THR A 110 -16.86 -21.01 6.11
N ARG A 111 -16.12 -19.91 6.30
CA ARG A 111 -16.09 -18.83 5.30
C ARG A 111 -15.62 -19.42 3.98
N SER A 112 -16.29 -19.03 2.90
CA SER A 112 -15.93 -19.49 1.57
C SER A 112 -14.53 -19.01 1.20
N LYS A 113 -13.88 -19.76 0.32
CA LYS A 113 -12.66 -19.30 -0.33
C LYS A 113 -12.97 -18.12 -1.25
N LEU A 114 -12.02 -17.21 -1.42
CA LEU A 114 -12.18 -16.00 -2.23
C LEU A 114 -11.68 -16.22 -3.67
N ASN A 115 -12.34 -15.57 -4.64
CA ASN A 115 -11.81 -15.34 -5.98
C ASN A 115 -11.21 -13.93 -6.06
N ILE A 116 -9.92 -13.81 -6.33
CA ILE A 116 -9.18 -12.54 -6.36
C ILE A 116 -8.66 -12.26 -7.75
N LEU A 117 -8.94 -11.05 -8.26
CA LEU A 117 -8.37 -10.51 -9.49
C LEU A 117 -7.22 -9.54 -9.17
N HIS A 118 -6.04 -9.75 -9.76
CA HIS A 118 -4.97 -8.77 -9.83
C HIS A 118 -5.14 -8.04 -11.16
N LEU A 119 -5.76 -6.87 -11.09
CA LEU A 119 -6.15 -6.09 -12.26
C LEU A 119 -4.98 -5.21 -12.71
N VAL A 120 -4.39 -5.57 -13.85
CA VAL A 120 -3.22 -4.90 -14.44
C VAL A 120 -3.24 -5.10 -15.95
N ASP A 121 -2.70 -4.16 -16.72
CA ASP A 121 -2.50 -4.34 -18.16
C ASP A 121 -1.28 -5.24 -18.45
N LYS A 122 -1.28 -5.88 -19.61
CA LYS A 122 -0.27 -6.87 -19.98
C LYS A 122 1.13 -6.29 -20.05
N ASP A 123 1.30 -5.13 -20.67
CA ASP A 123 2.61 -4.50 -20.84
C ASP A 123 3.22 -4.14 -19.48
N THR A 124 2.41 -3.59 -18.57
CA THR A 124 2.82 -3.34 -17.19
C THR A 124 3.22 -4.63 -16.51
N ALA A 125 2.40 -5.69 -16.62
CA ALA A 125 2.70 -6.99 -16.00
C ALA A 125 4.01 -7.62 -16.46
N GLU A 126 4.34 -7.47 -17.75
CA GLU A 126 5.52 -8.10 -18.36
C GLU A 126 6.80 -7.28 -18.21
N VAL A 127 6.70 -5.95 -18.08
CA VAL A 127 7.87 -5.04 -18.22
C VAL A 127 8.07 -4.12 -17.01
N LEU A 128 6.99 -3.68 -16.36
CA LEU A 128 7.05 -2.57 -15.39
C LEU A 128 6.48 -2.92 -14.02
N MET A 129 6.07 -4.16 -13.81
CA MET A 129 5.26 -4.46 -12.65
C MET A 129 6.09 -4.38 -11.39
N ASP A 130 5.56 -3.68 -10.41
CA ASP A 130 6.15 -3.69 -9.08
C ASP A 130 6.14 -5.14 -8.57
N ARG A 131 7.31 -5.61 -8.14
CA ARG A 131 7.53 -6.91 -7.47
C ARG A 131 6.49 -7.19 -6.39
N TRP A 132 5.98 -6.14 -5.73
CA TRP A 132 4.91 -6.27 -4.75
C TRP A 132 3.63 -6.91 -5.30
N LEU A 133 3.22 -6.53 -6.52
CA LEU A 133 2.01 -7.08 -7.12
C LEU A 133 2.23 -8.55 -7.51
N LEU A 134 3.38 -8.87 -8.13
CA LEU A 134 3.73 -10.26 -8.48
C LEU A 134 3.76 -11.15 -7.25
N HIS A 135 4.52 -10.76 -6.24
CA HIS A 135 4.64 -11.58 -5.04
C HIS A 135 3.31 -11.64 -4.29
N SER A 136 2.45 -10.61 -4.36
CA SER A 136 1.11 -10.71 -3.78
C SER A 136 0.25 -11.76 -4.49
N HIS A 137 0.36 -11.84 -5.82
CA HIS A 137 -0.32 -12.85 -6.63
C HIS A 137 0.19 -14.26 -6.29
N ASP A 138 1.50 -14.44 -6.21
CA ASP A 138 2.12 -15.71 -5.82
C ASP A 138 1.73 -16.14 -4.39
N ALA A 139 1.65 -15.18 -3.45
CA ALA A 139 1.20 -15.44 -2.09
C ALA A 139 -0.23 -15.98 -2.06
N PHE A 140 -1.12 -15.44 -2.89
CA PHE A 140 -2.49 -15.94 -2.99
C PHE A 140 -2.57 -17.30 -3.69
N LEU A 141 -1.78 -17.54 -4.74
CA LEU A 141 -1.69 -18.84 -5.39
C LEU A 141 -1.23 -19.94 -4.43
N ALA A 142 -0.31 -19.63 -3.51
CA ALA A 142 0.19 -20.57 -2.51
C ALA A 142 -0.87 -20.93 -1.44
N ARG A 143 -1.93 -20.14 -1.28
CA ARG A 143 -2.95 -20.28 -0.22
C ARG A 143 -4.29 -20.80 -0.75
N SER A 144 -4.24 -21.95 -1.42
CA SER A 144 -5.43 -22.65 -1.94
C SER A 144 -6.48 -23.02 -0.88
N ASP A 145 -6.11 -22.99 0.40
CA ASP A 145 -7.00 -23.15 1.56
C ASP A 145 -7.90 -21.93 1.78
N LEU A 146 -7.42 -20.73 1.45
CA LEU A 146 -8.14 -19.45 1.60
C LEU A 146 -8.68 -18.91 0.27
N ILE A 147 -7.98 -19.18 -0.83
CA ILE A 147 -8.19 -18.59 -2.14
C ILE A 147 -8.61 -19.69 -3.12
N SER A 148 -9.78 -19.52 -3.73
CA SER A 148 -10.30 -20.45 -4.74
C SER A 148 -9.67 -20.17 -6.10
N SER A 149 -9.44 -18.90 -6.42
CA SER A 149 -8.70 -18.47 -7.60
C SER A 149 -7.98 -17.15 -7.36
N ALA A 150 -6.75 -17.04 -7.86
CA ALA A 150 -5.99 -15.80 -7.92
C ALA A 150 -5.56 -15.59 -9.38
N ILE A 151 -6.18 -14.63 -10.05
CA ILE A 151 -6.00 -14.41 -11.48
C ILE A 151 -5.30 -13.08 -11.71
N LEU A 152 -4.24 -13.07 -12.51
CA LEU A 152 -3.61 -11.86 -13.01
C LEU A 152 -4.09 -11.60 -14.43
N TRP A 153 -4.82 -10.49 -14.63
CA TRP A 153 -5.49 -10.22 -15.91
C TRP A 153 -5.95 -8.76 -16.03
N GLY A 154 -6.13 -8.30 -17.26
CA GLY A 154 -6.64 -6.96 -17.57
C GLY A 154 -6.45 -6.61 -19.05
N PRO A 155 -6.29 -5.32 -19.39
CA PRO A 155 -6.08 -4.88 -20.76
C PRO A 155 -4.96 -5.63 -21.48
N ASP A 156 -5.20 -5.96 -22.75
CA ASP A 156 -4.25 -6.63 -23.66
C ASP A 156 -3.85 -8.07 -23.29
N PHE A 157 -4.39 -8.64 -22.21
CA PHE A 157 -4.33 -10.08 -21.96
C PHE A 157 -5.24 -10.87 -22.90
N GLU A 158 -4.99 -12.18 -23.02
CA GLU A 158 -5.81 -13.06 -23.84
C GLU A 158 -7.30 -13.01 -23.43
N GLY A 159 -8.17 -12.83 -24.42
CA GLY A 159 -9.61 -12.70 -24.24
C GLY A 159 -10.09 -11.29 -23.87
N TRP A 160 -9.20 -10.31 -23.73
CA TRP A 160 -9.59 -8.92 -23.52
C TRP A 160 -10.11 -8.29 -24.82
N ASN A 161 -11.28 -7.64 -24.75
CA ASN A 161 -11.85 -6.89 -25.86
C ASN A 161 -11.93 -5.39 -25.51
N LYS A 162 -11.21 -4.57 -26.27
CA LYS A 162 -11.16 -3.10 -26.10
C LYS A 162 -12.49 -2.39 -26.34
N SER A 163 -13.45 -3.04 -27.00
CA SER A 163 -14.79 -2.48 -27.22
C SER A 163 -15.76 -2.74 -26.06
N LEU A 164 -15.37 -3.54 -25.08
CA LEU A 164 -16.19 -3.88 -23.90
C LEU A 164 -15.70 -3.11 -22.67
N SER A 165 -16.59 -2.80 -21.74
CA SER A 165 -16.20 -2.32 -20.40
C SER A 165 -15.46 -3.41 -19.61
N LEU A 166 -14.80 -3.05 -18.51
CA LEU A 166 -14.16 -4.00 -17.60
C LEU A 166 -15.14 -5.10 -17.10
N THR A 167 -16.34 -4.71 -16.68
CA THR A 167 -17.37 -5.66 -16.19
C THR A 167 -17.84 -6.60 -17.28
N GLN A 168 -18.05 -6.09 -18.51
CA GLN A 168 -18.41 -6.90 -19.67
C GLN A 168 -17.29 -7.86 -20.06
N ASN A 169 -16.04 -7.41 -20.02
CA ASN A 169 -14.86 -8.24 -20.24
C ASN A 169 -14.78 -9.39 -19.22
N ILE A 170 -14.98 -9.11 -17.94
CA ILE A 170 -15.02 -10.12 -16.87
C ILE A 170 -16.17 -11.10 -17.11
N ALA A 171 -17.37 -10.62 -17.40
CA ALA A 171 -18.53 -11.47 -17.66
C ALA A 171 -18.31 -12.36 -18.89
N HIS A 172 -17.71 -11.83 -19.96
CA HIS A 172 -17.41 -12.58 -21.18
C HIS A 172 -16.39 -13.69 -20.93
N LYS A 173 -15.29 -13.40 -20.22
CA LYS A 173 -14.20 -14.36 -19.99
C LYS A 173 -14.51 -15.38 -18.89
N PHE A 174 -15.14 -14.94 -17.81
CA PHE A 174 -15.33 -15.74 -16.58
C PHE A 174 -16.81 -16.11 -16.32
N GLY A 175 -17.70 -15.79 -17.26
CA GLY A 175 -19.12 -16.17 -17.25
C GLY A 175 -20.03 -15.27 -16.41
N SER A 176 -19.49 -14.40 -15.55
CA SER A 176 -20.27 -13.47 -14.73
C SER A 176 -19.44 -12.26 -14.30
N ALA A 177 -20.06 -11.08 -14.25
CA ALA A 177 -19.44 -9.88 -13.67
C ALA A 177 -19.19 -10.01 -12.15
N HIS A 178 -19.85 -10.97 -11.50
CA HIS A 178 -19.73 -11.29 -10.07
C HIS A 178 -18.71 -12.40 -9.79
N HIS A 179 -17.89 -12.78 -10.77
CA HIS A 179 -16.97 -13.91 -10.61
C HIS A 179 -15.95 -13.72 -9.46
N PHE A 180 -15.51 -12.48 -9.25
CA PHE A 180 -14.49 -12.14 -8.26
C PHE A 180 -15.09 -11.52 -6.99
N ASP A 181 -14.54 -11.87 -5.84
CA ASP A 181 -14.87 -11.27 -4.55
C ASP A 181 -14.12 -9.96 -4.31
N ALA A 182 -12.91 -9.85 -4.87
CA ALA A 182 -12.05 -8.70 -4.73
C ALA A 182 -11.18 -8.50 -5.98
N ALA A 183 -10.81 -7.24 -6.22
CA ALA A 183 -9.87 -6.84 -7.24
C ALA A 183 -8.76 -5.98 -6.63
N LEU A 184 -7.53 -6.49 -6.64
CA LEU A 184 -6.32 -5.72 -6.34
C LEU A 184 -5.91 -4.97 -7.60
N VAL A 185 -6.13 -3.66 -7.60
CA VAL A 185 -5.96 -2.81 -8.78
C VAL A 185 -4.57 -2.21 -8.77
N TYR A 186 -3.74 -2.57 -9.76
CA TYR A 186 -2.44 -1.95 -9.91
C TYR A 186 -2.59 -0.58 -10.57
N PHE A 187 -2.19 0.46 -9.85
CA PHE A 187 -2.20 1.81 -10.36
C PHE A 187 -0.91 2.56 -9.99
N ASN A 188 -0.03 2.70 -10.98
CA ASN A 188 1.21 3.44 -10.85
C ASN A 188 1.04 4.89 -11.32
N ASN A 189 0.90 5.81 -10.35
CA ASN A 189 0.78 7.25 -10.57
C ASN A 189 1.93 7.82 -11.41
N ASP A 190 3.14 7.26 -11.28
CA ASP A 190 4.30 7.77 -11.98
C ASP A 190 4.19 7.44 -13.47
N GLN A 191 3.67 6.26 -13.84
CA GLN A 191 3.42 5.93 -15.25
C GLN A 191 2.40 6.88 -15.88
N VAL A 192 1.31 7.22 -15.18
CA VAL A 192 0.31 8.18 -15.68
C VAL A 192 0.93 9.54 -15.93
N LYS A 193 1.74 10.03 -15.00
CA LYS A 193 2.44 11.32 -15.13
C LYS A 193 3.45 11.31 -16.29
N PHE A 194 4.19 10.23 -16.46
CA PHE A 194 5.19 10.12 -17.53
C PHE A 194 4.58 9.86 -18.91
N LEU A 195 3.41 9.22 -18.98
CA LEU A 195 2.76 8.85 -20.24
C LEU A 195 1.61 9.79 -20.63
N HIS A 196 1.26 10.77 -19.78
CA HIS A 196 0.16 11.72 -19.99
C HIS A 196 -1.19 11.04 -20.31
N ILE A 197 -1.45 9.88 -19.73
CA ILE A 197 -2.69 9.12 -19.94
C ILE A 197 -3.78 9.71 -19.05
N ASP A 198 -4.97 9.99 -19.60
CA ASP A 198 -6.13 10.29 -18.74
C ASP A 198 -6.60 9.00 -18.06
N SER A 199 -6.40 8.90 -16.75
CA SER A 199 -6.78 7.72 -15.97
C SER A 199 -8.26 7.71 -15.57
N LYS A 200 -9.01 8.79 -15.78
CA LYS A 200 -10.42 8.88 -15.34
C LYS A 200 -11.33 7.86 -16.00
N PRO A 201 -11.25 7.59 -17.31
CA PRO A 201 -12.06 6.53 -17.94
C PRO A 201 -11.76 5.14 -17.37
N TRP A 202 -10.50 4.88 -16.99
CA TRP A 202 -10.11 3.62 -16.36
C TRP A 202 -10.71 3.49 -14.96
N PHE A 203 -10.61 4.53 -14.13
CA PHE A 203 -11.18 4.53 -12.79
C PHE A 203 -12.71 4.40 -12.79
N ALA A 204 -13.38 5.01 -13.76
CA ALA A 204 -14.83 4.85 -13.93
C ALA A 204 -15.21 3.37 -14.16
N GLN A 205 -14.43 2.63 -14.95
CA GLN A 205 -14.65 1.19 -15.17
C GLN A 205 -14.36 0.35 -13.91
N VAL A 206 -13.34 0.71 -13.13
CA VAL A 206 -13.05 0.06 -11.83
C VAL A 206 -14.19 0.29 -10.84
N LYS A 207 -14.74 1.51 -10.79
CA LYS A 207 -15.91 1.83 -9.97
C LYS A 207 -17.16 1.08 -10.42
N GLU A 208 -17.36 0.95 -11.74
CA GLU A 208 -18.44 0.12 -12.28
C GLU A 208 -18.34 -1.33 -11.79
N LEU A 209 -17.14 -1.91 -11.74
CA LEU A 209 -16.92 -3.24 -11.18
C LEU A 209 -17.34 -3.35 -9.72
N SER A 210 -17.02 -2.37 -8.87
CA SER A 210 -17.44 -2.39 -7.47
C SER A 210 -18.96 -2.29 -7.31
N GLN A 211 -19.64 -1.57 -8.22
CA GLN A 211 -21.08 -1.30 -8.15
C GLN A 211 -21.92 -2.44 -8.74
N GLN A 212 -21.49 -3.00 -9.87
CA GLN A 212 -22.24 -4.04 -10.58
C GLN A 212 -21.83 -5.45 -10.15
N GLY A 213 -20.60 -5.67 -9.69
CA GLY A 213 -20.09 -7.00 -9.34
C GLY A 213 -20.52 -7.50 -7.96
N ASP A 214 -21.70 -7.12 -7.46
CA ASP A 214 -22.22 -7.51 -6.13
C ASP A 214 -21.25 -7.18 -4.98
N GLY A 215 -20.70 -5.96 -5.00
CA GLY A 215 -19.83 -5.47 -3.93
C GLY A 215 -18.40 -6.02 -3.97
N VAL A 216 -17.82 -6.25 -5.16
CA VAL A 216 -16.39 -6.55 -5.33
C VAL A 216 -15.56 -5.56 -4.52
N VAL A 217 -14.70 -6.08 -3.64
CA VAL A 217 -13.80 -5.25 -2.84
C VAL A 217 -12.69 -4.72 -3.74
N ILE A 218 -12.61 -3.40 -3.90
CA ILE A 218 -11.55 -2.75 -4.68
C ILE A 218 -10.40 -2.43 -3.73
N ILE A 219 -9.26 -3.05 -3.98
CA ILE A 219 -8.07 -2.97 -3.14
C ILE A 219 -7.00 -2.13 -3.82
N ASP A 220 -6.45 -1.15 -3.10
CA ASP A 220 -5.17 -0.52 -3.44
C ASP A 220 -4.09 -0.97 -2.46
N ARG A 221 -2.90 -1.22 -2.99
CA ARG A 221 -1.68 -1.45 -2.21
C ARG A 221 -0.61 -0.45 -2.68
N PRO A 222 -0.63 0.78 -2.17
CA PRO A 222 0.32 1.78 -2.58
C PRO A 222 1.70 1.53 -1.95
N HIS A 223 2.77 1.82 -2.70
CA HIS A 223 4.13 1.85 -2.13
C HIS A 223 4.31 3.06 -1.19
N GLU A 224 3.82 4.22 -1.62
CA GLU A 224 3.80 5.48 -0.86
C GLU A 224 2.48 6.22 -1.17
N MET A 225 1.99 6.97 -0.19
CA MET A 225 0.71 7.70 -0.25
C MET A 225 0.81 9.18 0.09
N ARG A 226 1.99 9.67 0.50
CA ARG A 226 2.26 11.06 0.88
C ARG A 226 1.59 12.12 0.01
N ASP A 227 1.24 13.24 0.62
CA ASP A 227 0.64 14.42 -0.01
C ASP A 227 -0.68 14.13 -0.73
N LEU A 228 -1.47 13.18 -0.21
CA LEU A 228 -2.78 12.78 -0.76
C LEU A 228 -2.76 12.36 -2.25
N ARG A 229 -1.63 11.90 -2.78
CA ARG A 229 -1.46 11.56 -4.22
C ARG A 229 -2.40 10.47 -4.72
N LYS A 230 -2.97 9.66 -3.83
CA LYS A 230 -3.91 8.58 -4.16
C LYS A 230 -5.37 8.99 -4.00
N ALA A 231 -5.65 10.19 -3.47
CA ALA A 231 -7.01 10.64 -3.17
C ALA A 231 -7.92 10.67 -4.40
N GLU A 232 -7.44 11.11 -5.57
CA GLU A 232 -8.22 11.09 -6.81
C GLU A 232 -8.60 9.66 -7.21
N PHE A 233 -7.63 8.73 -7.19
CA PHE A 233 -7.88 7.32 -7.47
C PHE A 233 -8.92 6.74 -6.50
N TYR A 234 -8.81 7.02 -5.20
CA TYR A 234 -9.72 6.46 -4.20
C TYR A 234 -11.16 6.93 -4.39
N ASN A 235 -11.35 8.19 -4.75
CA ASN A 235 -12.67 8.75 -5.06
C ASN A 235 -13.25 8.20 -6.36
N LEU A 236 -12.44 8.17 -7.43
CA LEU A 236 -12.93 7.84 -8.77
C LEU A 236 -13.14 6.34 -8.98
N ALA A 237 -12.28 5.50 -8.40
CA ALA A 237 -12.36 4.05 -8.49
C ALA A 237 -13.18 3.40 -7.37
N ASN A 238 -13.66 4.18 -6.40
CA ASN A 238 -14.40 3.70 -5.23
C ASN A 238 -13.62 2.61 -4.46
N VAL A 239 -12.36 2.90 -4.15
CA VAL A 239 -11.50 2.00 -3.38
C VAL A 239 -12.13 1.75 -2.01
N SER A 240 -12.24 0.48 -1.62
CA SER A 240 -12.91 0.05 -0.37
C SER A 240 -11.96 -0.63 0.62
N LEU A 241 -10.77 -1.05 0.18
CA LEU A 241 -9.68 -1.53 1.02
C LEU A 241 -8.36 -0.87 0.61
N VAL A 242 -7.63 -0.30 1.57
CA VAL A 242 -6.29 0.25 1.36
C VAL A 242 -5.29 -0.51 2.23
N LEU A 243 -4.22 -1.01 1.63
CA LEU A 243 -3.17 -1.78 2.30
C LEU A 243 -1.84 -1.01 2.24
N ALA A 244 -1.57 -0.15 3.23
CA ALA A 244 -0.42 0.74 3.19
C ALA A 244 0.75 0.24 4.07
N PRO A 245 2.00 0.27 3.57
CA PRO A 245 3.18 -0.15 4.34
C PRO A 245 3.58 0.82 5.45
N TYR A 246 3.12 2.07 5.39
CA TYR A 246 3.52 3.13 6.32
C TYR A 246 2.32 3.66 7.08
N ALA A 247 2.22 3.30 8.36
CA ALA A 247 1.10 3.66 9.21
C ALA A 247 0.90 5.18 9.30
N TYR A 248 1.98 5.95 9.35
CA TYR A 248 1.91 7.42 9.42
C TYR A 248 1.12 8.03 8.26
N GLU A 249 1.25 7.49 7.03
CA GLU A 249 0.54 8.04 5.88
C GLU A 249 -0.98 7.80 5.95
N LEU A 250 -1.42 6.72 6.62
CA LEU A 250 -2.84 6.44 6.79
C LEU A 250 -3.56 7.52 7.62
N PHE A 251 -2.85 8.21 8.51
CA PHE A 251 -3.42 9.29 9.33
C PHE A 251 -3.91 10.49 8.51
N GLU A 252 -3.27 10.77 7.39
CA GLU A 252 -3.73 11.83 6.48
C GLU A 252 -5.02 11.39 5.78
N TYR A 253 -5.07 10.13 5.33
CA TYR A 253 -6.18 9.58 4.56
C TYR A 253 -7.41 9.27 5.41
N ARG A 254 -7.26 8.95 6.70
CA ARG A 254 -8.40 8.58 7.56
C ARG A 254 -9.48 9.65 7.61
N THR A 255 -9.10 10.93 7.57
CA THR A 255 -10.05 12.04 7.66
C THR A 255 -11.01 12.11 6.47
N GLN A 256 -10.58 11.63 5.30
CA GLN A 256 -11.34 11.69 4.06
C GLN A 256 -11.95 10.33 3.70
N PHE A 257 -11.25 9.24 4.01
CA PHE A 257 -11.55 7.92 3.42
C PHE A 257 -11.95 6.86 4.45
N ALA A 258 -11.83 7.10 5.76
CA ALA A 258 -12.19 6.09 6.77
C ALA A 258 -13.69 5.72 6.78
N THR A 259 -14.58 6.59 6.25
CA THR A 259 -16.00 6.27 6.10
C THR A 259 -16.32 5.53 4.80
N GLN A 260 -15.44 5.64 3.80
CA GLN A 260 -15.58 5.00 2.49
C GLN A 260 -14.90 3.63 2.44
N ALA A 261 -13.70 3.53 3.01
CA ALA A 261 -12.79 2.41 2.90
C ALA A 261 -12.33 1.91 4.28
N LEU A 262 -11.83 0.68 4.31
CA LEU A 262 -11.01 0.18 5.41
C LEU A 262 -9.54 0.48 5.11
N LEU A 263 -8.91 1.28 5.95
CA LEU A 263 -7.50 1.68 5.83
C LEU A 263 -6.65 0.80 6.73
N VAL A 264 -5.82 -0.06 6.17
CA VAL A 264 -5.06 -1.05 6.94
C VAL A 264 -3.58 -0.81 6.78
N HIS A 265 -2.87 -0.71 7.90
CA HIS A 265 -1.43 -0.79 7.87
C HIS A 265 -1.01 -2.23 7.63
N GLN A 266 -0.35 -2.45 6.50
CA GLN A 266 0.12 -3.74 6.05
C GLN A 266 1.60 -3.58 5.70
N PRO A 267 2.53 -4.00 6.57
CA PRO A 267 3.96 -3.90 6.34
C PRO A 267 4.44 -4.66 5.11
N HIS A 268 5.60 -4.26 4.62
CA HIS A 268 6.36 -4.99 3.63
C HIS A 268 6.51 -6.46 4.02
N PHE A 269 5.97 -7.36 3.19
CA PHE A 269 6.13 -8.81 3.35
C PHE A 269 7.35 -9.33 2.57
N ILE A 270 7.79 -10.54 2.86
CA ILE A 270 9.00 -11.11 2.29
C ILE A 270 8.75 -12.45 1.61
N ASP A 271 9.35 -12.63 0.43
CA ASP A 271 9.47 -13.94 -0.19
C ASP A 271 10.70 -14.67 0.37
N LYS A 272 10.42 -15.71 1.17
CA LYS A 272 11.45 -16.57 1.74
C LYS A 272 12.25 -17.31 0.67
N LYS A 273 11.70 -17.58 -0.52
CA LYS A 273 12.42 -18.30 -1.58
C LYS A 273 13.63 -17.50 -2.09
N ILE A 274 13.52 -16.18 -2.07
CA ILE A 274 14.55 -15.25 -2.54
C ILE A 274 15.47 -14.86 -1.40
N PHE A 275 14.89 -14.48 -0.26
CA PHE A 275 15.64 -13.80 0.79
C PHE A 275 16.01 -14.69 1.96
N TYR A 276 15.52 -15.92 2.10
CA TYR A 276 15.91 -16.77 3.22
C TYR A 276 17.33 -17.30 3.03
N HIS A 277 18.22 -16.93 3.94
CA HIS A 277 19.54 -17.54 4.09
C HIS A 277 19.75 -17.89 5.56
N PRO A 278 20.15 -19.13 5.92
CA PRO A 278 20.39 -19.50 7.29
C PRO A 278 21.35 -18.54 8.01
N VAL A 279 20.99 -18.19 9.24
CA VAL A 279 21.89 -17.48 10.13
C VAL A 279 22.97 -18.45 10.61
N GLY A 280 24.23 -18.03 10.54
CA GLY A 280 25.40 -18.87 10.87
C GLY A 280 26.14 -19.45 9.66
N ASP A 281 25.56 -19.39 8.45
CA ASP A 281 26.30 -19.72 7.23
C ASP A 281 27.51 -18.81 7.03
N SER A 282 28.50 -19.29 6.27
CA SER A 282 29.70 -18.51 5.94
C SER A 282 29.31 -17.26 5.15
N ARG A 283 29.64 -16.10 5.72
CA ARG A 283 29.34 -14.77 5.17
C ARG A 283 30.66 -14.07 4.82
N PRO A 284 31.13 -14.18 3.56
CA PRO A 284 32.44 -13.67 3.16
C PRO A 284 32.51 -12.14 3.13
N ASP A 285 31.38 -11.45 3.02
CA ASP A 285 31.32 -10.00 2.87
C ASP A 285 31.08 -9.34 4.24
N ASP A 286 31.91 -8.39 4.65
CA ASP A 286 31.82 -7.78 5.97
C ASP A 286 30.57 -6.88 6.09
N ILE A 287 30.46 -5.87 5.23
CA ILE A 287 29.37 -4.90 5.25
C ILE A 287 28.80 -4.68 3.84
N ILE A 288 27.47 -4.70 3.74
CA ILE A 288 26.76 -4.26 2.54
C ILE A 288 25.85 -3.07 2.86
N ILE A 289 25.75 -2.12 1.92
CA ILE A 289 24.68 -1.12 1.89
C ILE A 289 24.02 -1.16 0.52
N ALA A 290 22.68 -1.08 0.48
CA ALA A 290 21.95 -1.30 -0.74
C ALA A 290 20.85 -0.26 -1.03
N GLY A 291 20.64 0.01 -2.32
CA GLY A 291 19.52 0.80 -2.85
C GLY A 291 19.85 2.24 -3.21
N ASP A 292 18.81 3.08 -3.29
CA ASP A 292 18.93 4.48 -3.70
C ASP A 292 19.72 5.31 -2.68
N LEU A 293 20.69 6.07 -3.17
CA LEU A 293 21.57 6.96 -2.40
C LEU A 293 21.20 8.44 -2.58
N GLY A 294 20.04 8.71 -3.18
CA GLY A 294 19.52 10.05 -3.43
C GLY A 294 19.07 10.79 -2.16
N ALA A 295 18.51 11.99 -2.36
CA ALA A 295 18.14 12.92 -1.30
C ALA A 295 17.06 12.40 -0.32
N PHE A 296 16.37 11.31 -0.67
CA PHE A 296 15.41 10.67 0.22
C PHE A 296 16.06 9.87 1.35
N TYR A 297 17.36 9.56 1.25
CA TYR A 297 18.08 8.69 2.18
C TYR A 297 19.41 9.31 2.63
N PRO A 298 19.39 10.46 3.34
CA PRO A 298 20.61 11.19 3.69
C PRO A 298 21.59 10.36 4.53
N PHE A 299 21.09 9.56 5.47
CA PHE A 299 21.96 8.70 6.29
C PHE A 299 22.60 7.58 5.45
N ARG A 300 21.85 7.00 4.50
CA ARG A 300 22.38 6.00 3.57
C ARG A 300 23.50 6.56 2.71
N ALA A 301 23.32 7.78 2.18
CA ALA A 301 24.32 8.46 1.39
C ALA A 301 25.62 8.68 2.17
N ARG A 302 25.51 9.09 3.45
CA ARG A 302 26.66 9.22 4.36
C ARG A 302 27.38 7.90 4.58
N LEU A 303 26.66 6.82 4.92
CA LEU A 303 27.27 5.50 5.14
C LEU A 303 27.95 4.95 3.87
N ALA A 304 27.33 5.16 2.70
CA ALA A 304 27.94 4.82 1.42
C ALA A 304 29.21 5.63 1.15
N ASP A 305 29.24 6.92 1.51
CA ASP A 305 30.45 7.75 1.41
C ASP A 305 31.59 7.26 2.31
N MET A 306 31.28 6.80 3.54
CA MET A 306 32.25 6.15 4.42
C MET A 306 32.85 4.89 3.79
N ILE A 307 32.04 4.07 3.12
CA ILE A 307 32.52 2.90 2.35
C ILE A 307 33.44 3.34 1.20
N ARG A 308 33.04 4.33 0.39
CA ARG A 308 33.87 4.84 -0.72
C ARG A 308 35.21 5.37 -0.24
N LYS A 309 35.23 6.03 0.92
CA LYS A 309 36.43 6.53 1.60
C LYS A 309 37.22 5.45 2.34
N LYS A 310 36.77 4.19 2.31
CA LYS A 310 37.38 3.04 2.99
C LYS A 310 37.44 3.17 4.51
N ALA A 311 36.58 4.00 5.11
CA ALA A 311 36.40 4.06 6.55
C ALA A 311 35.62 2.85 7.08
N LEU A 312 34.79 2.23 6.23
CA LEU A 312 34.08 0.98 6.53
C LEU A 312 34.49 -0.11 5.53
N PRO A 313 34.74 -1.36 5.99
CA PRO A 313 35.06 -2.49 5.12
C PRO A 313 33.77 -3.03 4.47
N GLY A 314 33.26 -2.33 3.46
CA GLY A 314 32.02 -2.72 2.81
C GLY A 314 31.97 -2.41 1.34
N TRP A 315 30.83 -2.71 0.73
CA TRP A 315 30.55 -2.40 -0.65
C TRP A 315 29.10 -1.93 -0.84
N ILE A 316 28.86 -1.29 -1.98
CA ILE A 316 27.59 -0.61 -2.28
C ILE A 316 26.88 -1.38 -3.38
N ARG A 317 25.68 -1.87 -3.09
CA ARG A 317 24.79 -2.52 -4.06
C ARG A 317 23.75 -1.55 -4.60
N GLY A 318 23.68 -1.41 -5.93
CA GLY A 318 22.63 -0.63 -6.58
C GLY A 318 21.23 -1.24 -6.36
N HIS A 319 20.18 -0.42 -6.47
CA HIS A 319 18.79 -0.89 -6.34
C HIS A 319 18.43 -1.88 -7.47
N PRO A 320 17.76 -3.02 -7.20
CA PRO A 320 17.26 -3.89 -8.27
C PRO A 320 16.16 -3.17 -9.05
N GLY A 321 16.04 -3.42 -10.36
CA GLY A 321 14.96 -2.90 -11.20
C GLY A 321 15.11 -1.47 -11.74
N TYR A 322 16.18 -0.72 -11.42
CA TYR A 322 16.48 0.57 -12.06
C TYR A 322 17.87 0.54 -12.70
N GLU A 323 17.94 0.30 -14.01
CA GLU A 323 19.09 0.77 -14.79
C GLU A 323 18.90 2.26 -15.07
N ASP A 324 19.21 3.17 -14.13
CA ASP A 324 19.21 4.65 -14.30
C ASP A 324 18.43 5.15 -15.54
N ILE A 325 17.13 4.91 -15.57
CA ILE A 325 16.30 5.19 -16.75
C ILE A 325 15.99 6.68 -16.72
N LYS A 326 16.82 7.49 -17.41
CA LYS A 326 16.70 8.96 -17.38
C LYS A 326 15.63 9.51 -18.32
N SER A 327 15.04 8.68 -19.20
CA SER A 327 13.98 9.06 -20.13
C SER A 327 13.13 7.87 -20.60
N ALA A 328 11.93 8.12 -21.13
CA ALA A 328 11.03 7.07 -21.62
C ALA A 328 11.65 6.22 -22.74
N ASP A 329 12.45 6.82 -23.62
CA ASP A 329 13.16 6.12 -24.71
C ASP A 329 14.36 5.30 -24.23
N GLN A 330 14.88 5.60 -23.03
CA GLN A 330 15.92 4.85 -22.34
C GLN A 330 15.38 3.76 -21.43
N ARG A 331 14.04 3.60 -21.30
CA ARG A 331 13.49 2.39 -20.71
C ARG A 331 14.00 1.24 -21.55
N ASN A 332 14.94 0.49 -20.99
CA ASN A 332 15.62 -0.54 -21.73
C ASN A 332 14.54 -1.53 -22.16
N LYS A 333 14.19 -1.56 -23.46
CA LYS A 333 13.16 -2.44 -24.05
C LYS A 333 13.48 -3.93 -23.89
N LYS A 334 14.55 -4.24 -23.16
CA LYS A 334 15.07 -5.57 -22.86
C LYS A 334 14.86 -5.98 -21.40
N LEU A 335 14.39 -5.11 -20.50
CA LEU A 335 14.15 -5.50 -19.11
C LEU A 335 12.83 -6.29 -19.04
N THR A 336 12.92 -7.60 -18.93
CA THR A 336 11.76 -8.51 -18.76
C THR A 336 11.48 -8.75 -17.27
N ALA A 337 10.26 -9.17 -16.93
CA ALA A 337 9.92 -9.65 -15.59
C ALA A 337 10.90 -10.73 -15.08
N GLU A 338 11.33 -11.66 -15.95
CA GLU A 338 12.33 -12.68 -15.62
C GLU A 338 13.69 -12.08 -15.23
N MET A 339 14.16 -11.06 -15.95
CA MET A 339 15.41 -10.37 -15.60
C MET A 339 15.29 -9.61 -14.28
N GLN A 340 14.14 -9.00 -13.99
CA GLN A 340 13.89 -8.32 -12.71
C GLN A 340 13.88 -9.31 -11.56
N GLU A 341 13.26 -10.48 -11.75
CA GLU A 341 13.26 -11.57 -10.78
C GLU A 341 14.68 -12.08 -10.52
N GLN A 342 15.48 -12.31 -11.57
CA GLN A 342 16.88 -12.72 -11.40
C GLN A 342 17.71 -11.65 -10.67
N GLN A 343 17.52 -10.36 -11.00
CA GLN A 343 18.17 -9.27 -10.25
C GLN A 343 17.80 -9.28 -8.77
N LEU A 344 16.58 -9.70 -8.44
CA LEU A 344 16.09 -9.79 -7.07
C LEU A 344 16.67 -11.01 -6.35
N ILE A 345 16.79 -12.15 -7.02
CA ILE A 345 17.51 -13.34 -6.53
C ILE A 345 18.97 -13.00 -6.24
N ASP A 346 19.65 -12.33 -7.16
CA ASP A 346 21.03 -11.88 -6.98
C ASP A 346 21.14 -10.92 -5.79
N PHE A 347 20.17 -10.01 -5.64
CA PHE A 347 20.10 -9.07 -4.52
C PHE A 347 19.88 -9.79 -3.17
N GLY A 348 19.04 -10.83 -3.13
CA GLY A 348 18.87 -11.70 -1.96
C GLY A 348 20.17 -12.41 -1.59
N ASN A 349 20.83 -13.01 -2.58
CA ASN A 349 22.13 -13.67 -2.42
C ASN A 349 23.21 -12.72 -1.90
N ASP A 350 23.25 -11.48 -2.38
CA ASP A 350 24.19 -10.45 -1.92
C ASP A 350 23.98 -10.16 -0.40
N PHE A 351 22.74 -10.13 0.07
CA PHE A 351 22.45 -10.06 1.51
C PHE A 351 22.84 -11.36 2.23
N GLY A 352 22.54 -12.53 1.66
CA GLY A 352 22.91 -13.82 2.24
C GLY A 352 24.41 -13.98 2.51
N ARG A 353 25.25 -13.27 1.75
CA ARG A 353 26.72 -13.28 1.89
C ARG A 353 27.28 -12.26 2.89
N ALA A 354 26.51 -11.25 3.25
CA ALA A 354 26.97 -10.17 4.12
C ALA A 354 26.80 -10.52 5.60
N LYS A 355 27.77 -10.14 6.45
CA LYS A 355 27.67 -10.24 7.91
C LYS A 355 26.76 -9.14 8.47
N ILE A 356 26.93 -7.91 8.00
CA ILE A 356 26.16 -6.74 8.40
C ILE A 356 25.54 -6.08 7.17
N CYS A 357 24.24 -5.82 7.22
CA CYS A 357 23.57 -4.95 6.26
C CYS A 357 23.23 -3.61 6.90
N LEU A 358 23.68 -2.53 6.27
CA LEU A 358 23.35 -1.17 6.67
C LEU A 358 21.96 -0.81 6.15
N VAL A 359 20.99 -0.72 7.06
CA VAL A 359 19.60 -0.35 6.77
C VAL A 359 19.35 1.07 7.26
N THR A 360 18.56 1.83 6.52
CA THR A 360 18.28 3.23 6.85
C THR A 360 16.87 3.60 6.47
N ASP A 361 16.23 4.41 7.31
CA ASP A 361 14.91 4.94 7.03
C ASP A 361 14.97 5.98 5.90
N SER A 362 13.79 6.34 5.39
CA SER A 362 13.66 7.51 4.52
C SER A 362 13.77 8.80 5.33
N ARG A 363 13.86 9.94 4.65
CA ARG A 363 13.72 11.27 5.28
C ARG A 363 12.38 11.48 6.01
N TRP A 364 11.41 10.59 5.83
CA TRP A 364 10.12 10.54 6.53
C TRP A 364 10.08 9.45 7.62
N ALA A 365 11.24 8.89 7.98
CA ALA A 365 11.40 7.84 8.97
C ALA A 365 10.67 6.52 8.65
N TYR A 366 10.50 6.18 7.36
CA TYR A 366 9.84 4.94 6.94
C TYR A 366 10.71 3.70 7.15
N SER A 367 10.08 2.61 7.61
CA SER A 367 10.68 1.27 7.59
C SER A 367 10.66 0.70 6.16
N VAL A 368 11.60 1.14 5.32
CA VAL A 368 11.66 0.67 3.92
C VAL A 368 11.90 -0.84 3.84
N GLN A 369 11.57 -1.45 2.71
CA GLN A 369 11.60 -2.90 2.53
C GLN A 369 12.95 -3.57 2.89
N LYS A 370 14.06 -2.83 2.78
CA LYS A 370 15.41 -3.32 3.14
C LYS A 370 15.55 -3.77 4.59
N TYR A 371 14.76 -3.21 5.51
CA TYR A 371 14.73 -3.65 6.90
C TYR A 371 14.28 -5.12 7.02
N VAL A 372 13.27 -5.51 6.23
CA VAL A 372 12.74 -6.88 6.25
C VAL A 372 13.54 -7.81 5.34
N GLU A 373 14.01 -7.35 4.19
CA GLU A 373 14.84 -8.14 3.26
C GLU A 373 16.17 -8.57 3.91
N ALA A 374 16.90 -7.64 4.52
CA ALA A 374 18.19 -7.93 5.12
C ALA A 374 18.09 -8.85 6.35
N ALA A 375 17.08 -8.64 7.18
CA ALA A 375 16.80 -9.50 8.33
C ALA A 375 16.39 -10.91 7.89
N ALA A 376 15.52 -11.03 6.87
CA ALA A 376 15.15 -12.33 6.32
C ALA A 376 16.36 -13.07 5.70
N ALA A 377 17.34 -12.35 5.16
CA ALA A 377 18.60 -12.88 4.67
C ALA A 377 19.63 -13.21 5.76
N GLY A 378 19.24 -13.10 7.04
CA GLY A 378 20.07 -13.48 8.17
C GLY A 378 21.28 -12.56 8.39
N CYS A 379 21.27 -11.36 7.81
CA CYS A 379 22.24 -10.33 8.15
C CYS A 379 21.97 -9.80 9.56
N LEU A 380 23.02 -9.39 10.25
CA LEU A 380 22.84 -8.39 11.30
C LEU A 380 22.43 -7.08 10.62
N ILE A 381 21.32 -6.49 11.04
CA ILE A 381 20.89 -5.17 10.57
C ILE A 381 21.42 -4.08 11.50
N ALA A 382 22.11 -3.10 10.92
CA ALA A 382 22.66 -1.94 11.62
C ALA A 382 22.21 -0.64 10.93
N GLY A 383 21.76 0.34 11.71
CA GLY A 383 21.06 1.47 11.12
C GLY A 383 20.24 2.28 12.11
N ASN A 384 19.53 3.29 11.61
CA ASN A 384 18.57 4.00 12.44
C ASN A 384 17.27 3.22 12.60
N ILE A 385 16.62 3.45 13.72
CA ILE A 385 15.34 2.84 14.07
C ILE A 385 14.25 3.65 13.36
N PRO A 386 13.46 3.03 12.46
CA PRO A 386 12.40 3.74 11.76
C PRO A 386 11.28 4.14 12.74
N LEU A 387 10.40 5.04 12.34
CA LEU A 387 9.25 5.46 13.16
C LEU A 387 8.23 4.32 13.40
N ASP A 388 8.23 3.35 12.50
CA ASP A 388 7.31 2.22 12.46
C ASP A 388 7.85 1.03 13.27
N ARG A 389 7.04 0.46 14.18
CA ARG A 389 7.39 -0.69 15.05
C ARG A 389 8.70 -0.52 15.84
N GLN A 390 8.91 0.67 16.40
CA GLN A 390 10.15 1.08 17.10
C GLN A 390 10.60 0.08 18.16
N GLN A 391 9.75 -0.29 19.12
CA GLN A 391 10.10 -1.25 20.19
C GLN A 391 10.60 -2.60 19.68
N MET A 392 10.09 -3.08 18.54
CA MET A 392 10.54 -4.34 17.95
C MET A 392 11.89 -4.16 17.26
N PHE A 393 12.05 -3.08 16.50
CA PHE A 393 13.33 -2.76 15.86
C PHE A 393 14.45 -2.47 16.85
N GLU A 394 14.18 -1.84 17.99
CA GLU A 394 15.16 -1.64 19.08
C GLU A 394 15.81 -2.94 19.55
N LYS A 395 15.03 -4.03 19.60
CA LYS A 395 15.53 -5.35 20.03
C LYS A 395 16.49 -5.95 19.01
N VAL A 396 16.20 -5.78 17.71
CA VAL A 396 16.87 -6.52 16.63
C VAL A 396 17.87 -5.71 15.80
N ILE A 397 17.81 -4.38 15.83
CA ILE A 397 18.75 -3.49 15.15
C ILE A 397 19.93 -3.13 16.05
N VAL A 398 21.11 -3.00 15.45
CA VAL A 398 22.22 -2.25 16.05
C VAL A 398 22.01 -0.77 15.75
N PRO A 399 21.64 0.05 16.75
CA PRO A 399 21.24 1.42 16.51
C PRO A 399 22.43 2.26 16.10
N LEU A 400 22.31 2.90 14.93
CA LEU A 400 23.19 3.93 14.43
C LEU A 400 22.36 5.15 14.07
N SER A 401 22.93 6.34 14.17
CA SER A 401 22.23 7.59 13.85
C SER A 401 23.01 8.45 12.88
N ASN A 402 22.30 9.20 12.05
CA ASN A 402 22.90 10.27 11.26
C ASN A 402 23.54 11.38 12.13
N LYS A 403 23.30 11.37 13.45
CA LYS A 403 23.92 12.27 14.43
C LYS A 403 25.17 11.70 15.11
N ASP A 404 25.44 10.40 14.97
CA ASP A 404 26.66 9.80 15.51
C ASP A 404 27.89 10.34 14.77
N SER A 405 29.05 10.39 15.42
CA SER A 405 30.32 10.65 14.73
C SER A 405 30.70 9.47 13.83
N ASP A 406 31.50 9.72 12.80
CA ASP A 406 32.04 8.65 11.94
C ASP A 406 32.83 7.63 12.79
N ASP A 407 33.65 8.08 13.74
CA ASP A 407 34.41 7.21 14.64
C ASP A 407 33.51 6.28 15.45
N LYS A 408 32.41 6.79 16.01
CA LYS A 408 31.45 5.97 16.77
C LYS A 408 30.80 4.91 15.89
N ILE A 409 30.43 5.27 14.65
CA ILE A 409 29.86 4.33 13.68
C ILE A 409 30.87 3.22 13.34
N VAL A 410 32.13 3.60 13.07
CA VAL A 410 33.22 2.66 12.76
C VAL A 410 33.47 1.72 13.94
N GLU A 411 33.65 2.26 15.15
CA GLU A 411 33.88 1.48 16.38
C GLU A 411 32.74 0.48 16.63
N THR A 412 31.49 0.94 16.50
CA THR A 412 30.30 0.10 16.69
C THR A 412 30.30 -1.06 15.69
N LEU A 413 30.50 -0.77 14.39
CA LEU A 413 30.47 -1.80 13.35
C LEU A 413 31.64 -2.78 13.45
N ASP A 414 32.85 -2.28 13.75
CA ASP A 414 34.04 -3.09 13.95
C ASP A 414 33.87 -4.06 15.14
N TRP A 415 33.22 -3.61 16.22
CA TRP A 415 32.86 -4.49 17.33
C TRP A 415 31.99 -5.66 16.85
N TRP A 416 30.89 -5.40 16.13
CA TRP A 416 30.00 -6.46 15.64
C TRP A 416 30.64 -7.39 14.60
N LEU A 417 31.63 -6.91 13.84
CA LEU A 417 32.41 -7.76 12.92
C LEU A 417 33.33 -8.72 13.67
N LYS A 418 33.79 -8.38 14.88
CA LYS A 418 34.68 -9.18 15.72
C LYS A 418 33.97 -10.07 16.75
N HIS A 419 32.67 -9.89 16.94
CA HIS A 419 31.85 -10.58 17.94
C HIS A 419 30.79 -11.46 17.26
N ASP A 420 31.25 -12.57 16.69
CA ASP A 420 30.42 -13.47 15.86
C ASP A 420 29.21 -14.02 16.62
N GLN A 421 29.38 -14.44 17.87
CA GLN A 421 28.32 -15.07 18.66
C GLN A 421 27.16 -14.10 18.90
N GLU A 422 27.48 -12.87 19.33
CA GLU A 422 26.52 -11.81 19.55
C GLU A 422 25.85 -11.42 18.24
N ARG A 423 26.64 -11.24 17.17
CA ARG A 423 26.13 -10.90 15.83
C ARG A 423 25.12 -11.91 15.34
N ILE A 424 25.48 -13.20 15.38
CA ILE A 424 24.63 -14.31 14.94
C ILE A 424 23.37 -14.38 15.78
N SER A 425 23.47 -14.25 17.10
CA SER A 425 22.30 -14.28 17.99
C SER A 425 21.31 -13.14 17.68
N LYS A 426 21.79 -11.92 17.45
CA LYS A 426 20.94 -10.77 17.14
C LYS A 426 20.35 -10.85 15.72
N ALA A 427 21.12 -11.34 14.75
CA ALA A 427 20.62 -11.60 13.40
C ALA A 427 19.53 -12.69 13.39
N GLN A 428 19.69 -13.77 14.16
CA GLN A 428 18.68 -14.81 14.32
C GLN A 428 17.37 -14.25 14.86
N ALA A 429 17.44 -13.43 15.93
CA ALA A 429 16.25 -12.80 16.50
C ALA A 429 15.52 -11.90 15.49
N ALA A 430 16.28 -11.17 14.64
CA ALA A 430 15.72 -10.37 13.56
C ALA A 430 15.01 -11.26 12.51
N GLN A 431 15.71 -12.29 12.02
CA GLN A 431 15.21 -13.20 10.99
C GLN A 431 13.94 -13.92 11.46
N ASP A 432 13.95 -14.48 12.68
CA ASP A 432 12.81 -15.18 13.27
C ASP A 432 11.59 -14.27 13.35
N TRP A 433 11.78 -13.04 13.84
CA TRP A 433 10.68 -12.08 13.93
C TRP A 433 10.10 -11.78 12.55
N ILE A 434 10.94 -11.48 11.56
CA ILE A 434 10.49 -11.12 10.22
C ILE A 434 9.78 -12.28 9.52
N LEU A 435 10.36 -13.48 9.51
CA LEU A 435 9.78 -14.64 8.84
C LEU A 435 8.46 -15.09 9.47
N ASN A 436 8.31 -14.94 10.78
CA ASN A 436 7.07 -15.29 11.48
C ASN A 436 5.98 -14.21 11.33
N SER A 437 6.35 -12.94 11.12
CA SER A 437 5.40 -11.82 11.15
C SER A 437 5.01 -11.29 9.77
N PHE A 438 5.90 -11.45 8.77
CA PHE A 438 5.79 -10.76 7.48
C PHE A 438 6.04 -11.70 6.30
N SER A 439 5.76 -13.00 6.44
CA SER A 439 5.82 -13.93 5.31
C SER A 439 4.71 -13.66 4.28
N MET A 440 4.91 -14.15 3.07
CA MET A 440 3.85 -14.20 2.04
C MET A 440 2.60 -14.93 2.52
N ASP A 441 2.74 -16.01 3.28
CA ASP A 441 1.60 -16.75 3.83
C ASP A 441 0.79 -15.88 4.78
N LYS A 442 1.47 -15.12 5.64
CA LYS A 442 0.86 -14.20 6.59
C LYS A 442 0.18 -13.03 5.88
N TYR A 443 0.83 -12.48 4.85
CA TYR A 443 0.25 -11.47 3.96
C TYR A 443 -1.08 -11.93 3.37
N ALA A 444 -1.10 -13.10 2.73
CA ALA A 444 -2.30 -13.63 2.08
C ALA A 444 -3.45 -13.87 3.08
N GLU A 445 -3.12 -14.39 4.27
CA GLU A 445 -4.09 -14.58 5.35
C GLU A 445 -4.69 -13.25 5.82
N ASP A 446 -3.84 -12.25 6.07
CA ASP A 446 -4.29 -10.96 6.58
C ASP A 446 -5.16 -10.26 5.53
N VAL A 447 -4.77 -10.24 4.26
CA VAL A 447 -5.60 -9.65 3.20
C VAL A 447 -6.93 -10.39 3.03
N TRP A 448 -6.94 -11.72 3.10
CA TRP A 448 -8.19 -12.51 3.09
C TRP A 448 -9.14 -12.08 4.22
N LYS A 449 -8.61 -11.87 5.44
CA LYS A 449 -9.41 -11.37 6.58
C LYS A 449 -9.96 -9.97 6.31
N MET A 450 -9.13 -9.07 5.77
CA MET A 450 -9.54 -7.68 5.51
C MET A 450 -10.61 -7.59 4.41
N ILE A 451 -10.53 -8.43 3.38
CA ILE A 451 -11.57 -8.50 2.34
C ILE A 451 -12.92 -8.85 2.98
N TRP A 452 -12.95 -9.88 3.83
CA TRP A 452 -14.18 -10.26 4.52
C TRP A 452 -14.73 -9.15 5.41
N LEU A 453 -13.87 -8.43 6.12
CA LEU A 453 -14.31 -7.29 6.92
C LEU A 453 -14.98 -6.21 6.07
N VAL A 454 -14.41 -5.90 4.92
CA VAL A 454 -15.00 -4.93 3.99
C VAL A 454 -16.34 -5.41 3.44
N LYS A 455 -16.45 -6.70 3.09
CA LYS A 455 -17.71 -7.33 2.66
C LYS A 455 -18.78 -7.32 3.76
N GLU A 456 -18.37 -7.42 5.02
CA GLU A 456 -19.24 -7.29 6.21
C GLU A 456 -19.58 -5.83 6.55
N GLY A 457 -19.16 -4.87 5.72
CA GLY A 457 -19.47 -3.46 5.88
C GLY A 457 -18.52 -2.69 6.78
N GLN A 458 -17.43 -3.31 7.26
CA GLN A 458 -16.44 -2.61 8.09
C GLN A 458 -15.69 -1.55 7.28
N ARG A 459 -15.52 -0.39 7.90
CA ARG A 459 -14.78 0.79 7.41
C ARG A 459 -14.00 1.36 8.58
N GLY A 460 -13.03 2.23 8.32
CA GLY A 460 -12.23 2.85 9.37
C GLY A 460 -10.75 2.69 9.14
N MET A 461 -9.99 2.55 10.22
CA MET A 461 -8.55 2.31 10.17
C MET A 461 -8.14 1.17 11.11
N ILE A 462 -7.27 0.28 10.63
CA ILE A 462 -6.67 -0.82 11.39
C ILE A 462 -5.16 -0.66 11.37
N LEU A 463 -4.56 -0.63 12.57
CA LEU A 463 -3.12 -0.54 12.79
C LEU A 463 -2.69 -1.81 13.56
N PRO A 464 -2.35 -2.90 12.87
CA PRO A 464 -2.15 -4.20 13.49
C PRO A 464 -0.74 -4.35 14.08
N TYR A 465 -0.08 -3.26 14.46
CA TYR A 465 1.18 -3.31 15.22
C TYR A 465 1.23 -2.19 16.25
N GLU A 466 2.24 -2.20 17.12
CA GLU A 466 2.48 -1.11 18.06
C GLU A 466 3.28 0.02 17.40
N PHE A 467 2.93 1.26 17.74
CA PHE A 467 3.57 2.46 17.20
C PHE A 467 3.76 3.50 18.30
N ASP A 468 5.00 3.86 18.58
CA ASP A 468 5.34 4.77 19.67
C ASP A 468 5.07 6.25 19.34
N PHE A 469 4.83 6.57 18.06
CA PHE A 469 4.45 7.92 17.64
C PHE A 469 2.96 8.22 17.84
N LEU A 470 2.16 7.22 18.19
CA LEU A 470 0.76 7.43 18.52
C LEU A 470 0.69 8.07 19.90
N PRO A 471 -0.18 9.09 20.10
CA PRO A 471 -0.49 9.55 21.44
C PRO A 471 -0.90 8.36 22.31
N LYS A 472 -0.42 8.29 23.56
CA LYS A 472 -0.80 7.24 24.51
C LYS A 472 -2.32 7.11 24.65
N ASP A 473 -3.01 8.23 24.50
CA ASP A 473 -4.45 8.35 24.50
C ASP A 473 -4.94 8.64 23.06
N LEU A 474 -4.93 7.63 22.19
CA LEU A 474 -5.84 7.68 21.05
C LEU A 474 -7.27 7.70 21.61
N PRO A 475 -8.17 8.57 21.11
CA PRO A 475 -9.56 8.63 21.57
C PRO A 475 -10.15 7.21 21.63
N GLU A 476 -10.64 6.79 22.80
CA GLU A 476 -11.13 5.42 23.04
C GLU A 476 -12.44 5.11 22.31
N ASP A 477 -13.05 6.14 21.75
CA ASP A 477 -14.24 6.17 20.93
C ASP A 477 -13.92 5.84 19.47
N GLY A 478 -13.21 4.73 19.28
CA GLY A 478 -13.78 3.45 18.82
C GLY A 478 -14.23 3.35 17.37
#